data_AF-A0A953EM44-F1
#
_entry.id   AF-A0A953EM44-F1
#
_cell.length_a   1.000
_cell.length_b   1.000
_cell.length_c   1.000
_cell.angle_alpha   90.00
_cell.angle_beta   90.00
_cell.angle_gamma   90.00
#
_symmetry.space_group_name_H-M   'P 1'
#
loop_
_entity.id
_entity.type
_entity.pdbx_description
1 polymer ?
#
loop_
_entity_poly.entity_id
_entity_poly.type
_entity_poly.pdbx_seq_one_letter_code
_entity_poly.pdbx_strand_id
1 'polypeptide(L)'
;MQTVSLAKIAKVKAQIGNDDLRMGDLVKLDVGLLLESKEPVYFPEKLQYGLFIADEKGSRIPLDVFSFVESLGEFGVYTDGYLIGKTYLLIGCNGPAITSMNSAWSAADKDDPRSQFRNNVFYPPADSCLDIRAEGTYSLRVEVYNESLRRQDKESRDIPTAIGSVSSNVLQFKVRAR
;
A
#
# COMPACT_ATOMS: atom_id res chain seq x y z
N MET A 1 10.71 -26.60 11.21
CA MET A 1 10.50 -25.14 11.11
C MET A 1 9.11 -24.84 11.63
N GLN A 2 8.98 -23.94 12.61
CA GLN A 2 7.69 -23.57 13.19
C GLN A 2 7.11 -22.36 12.46
N THR A 3 5.79 -22.34 12.29
CA THR A 3 5.07 -21.24 11.65
C THR A 3 3.91 -20.79 12.52
N VAL A 4 3.57 -19.51 12.42
CA VAL A 4 2.39 -18.92 13.04
C VAL A 4 1.59 -18.21 11.95
N SER A 5 0.27 -18.34 12.00
CA SER A 5 -0.61 -17.67 11.04
C SER A 5 -0.63 -16.17 11.31
N LEU A 6 -0.34 -15.36 10.29
CA LEU A 6 -0.35 -13.90 10.38
C LEU A 6 -1.73 -13.39 10.85
N ALA A 7 -2.82 -13.98 10.35
CA ALA A 7 -4.19 -13.66 10.77
C ALA A 7 -4.49 -13.93 12.25
N LYS A 8 -3.69 -14.76 12.94
CA LYS A 8 -3.86 -15.01 14.39
C LYS A 8 -3.16 -13.97 15.26
N ILE A 9 -2.16 -13.29 14.73
CA ILE A 9 -1.27 -12.40 15.48
C ILE A 9 -1.30 -10.96 14.98
N ALA A 10 -2.14 -10.65 13.98
CA ALA A 10 -2.14 -9.34 13.36
C ALA A 10 -3.54 -8.86 13.01
N LYS A 11 -3.70 -7.53 12.99
CA LYS A 11 -4.89 -6.81 12.53
C LYS A 11 -4.46 -5.71 11.57
N VAL A 12 -5.19 -5.55 10.47
CA VAL A 12 -4.92 -4.50 9.47
C VAL A 12 -6.02 -3.45 9.52
N LYS A 13 -5.63 -2.19 9.39
CA LYS A 13 -6.52 -1.09 9.06
C LYS A 13 -5.98 -0.34 7.86
N ALA A 14 -6.90 0.21 7.08
CA ALA A 14 -6.58 1.11 5.99
C ALA A 14 -7.41 2.39 6.17
N GLN A 15 -6.89 3.52 5.69
CA GLN A 15 -7.61 4.79 5.68
C GLN A 15 -7.22 5.61 4.45
N ILE A 16 -8.23 6.20 3.81
CA ILE A 16 -8.07 7.29 2.85
C ILE A 16 -8.49 8.60 3.50
N GLY A 17 -7.85 9.71 3.13
CA GLY A 17 -8.11 11.01 3.75
C GLY A 17 -9.49 11.62 3.42
N ASN A 18 -10.08 11.23 2.29
CA ASN A 18 -11.38 11.69 1.81
C ASN A 18 -12.11 10.54 1.10
N ASP A 19 -13.41 10.38 1.35
CA ASP A 19 -14.27 9.37 0.74
C ASP A 19 -15.09 9.90 -0.46
N ASP A 20 -15.03 11.20 -0.76
CA ASP A 20 -15.65 11.83 -1.92
C ASP A 20 -14.57 12.39 -2.86
N LEU A 21 -14.20 11.58 -3.84
CA LEU A 21 -13.06 11.79 -4.73
C LEU A 21 -13.51 12.21 -6.13
N ARG A 22 -12.60 12.83 -6.88
CA ARG A 22 -12.78 13.17 -8.29
C ARG A 22 -11.76 12.48 -9.17
N MET A 23 -12.13 12.28 -10.43
CA MET A 23 -11.19 11.86 -11.46
C MET A 23 -10.00 12.85 -11.55
N GLY A 24 -8.79 12.32 -11.41
CA GLY A 24 -7.53 13.06 -11.38
C GLY A 24 -7.01 13.38 -9.98
N ASP A 25 -7.75 13.04 -8.91
CA ASP A 25 -7.28 13.26 -7.53
C ASP A 25 -6.12 12.33 -7.19
N LEU A 26 -5.12 12.89 -6.50
CA LEU A 26 -4.06 12.12 -5.84
C LEU A 26 -4.47 11.83 -4.40
N VAL A 27 -4.62 10.55 -4.08
CA VAL A 27 -5.15 10.09 -2.80
C VAL A 27 -4.06 9.38 -2.02
N LYS A 28 -3.85 9.81 -0.78
CA LYS A 28 -3.01 9.10 0.17
C LYS A 28 -3.82 7.98 0.82
N LEU A 29 -3.32 6.75 0.72
CA LEU A 29 -3.80 5.58 1.46
C LEU A 29 -2.80 5.27 2.58
N ASP A 30 -3.24 5.36 3.82
CA ASP A 30 -2.49 4.92 5.00
C ASP A 30 -2.88 3.48 5.35
N VAL A 31 -1.89 2.63 5.56
CA VAL A 31 -2.06 1.22 5.94
C VAL A 31 -1.36 0.98 7.27
N GLY A 32 -2.11 0.51 8.26
CA GLY A 32 -1.61 0.14 9.58
C GLY A 32 -1.72 -1.35 9.83
N LEU A 33 -0.66 -1.97 10.33
CA LEU A 33 -0.64 -3.34 10.83
C LEU A 33 -0.33 -3.31 12.33
N LEU A 34 -1.27 -3.74 13.14
CA LEU A 34 -1.06 -4.02 14.55
C LEU A 34 -0.66 -5.49 14.70
N LEU A 35 0.52 -5.75 15.25
CA LEU A 35 1.01 -7.08 15.62
C LEU A 35 0.77 -7.31 17.11
N GLU A 36 -0.02 -8.31 17.46
CA GLU A 36 -0.37 -8.66 18.85
C GLU A 36 0.23 -10.04 19.21
N SER A 37 1.54 -10.22 19.03
CA SER A 37 2.22 -11.46 19.40
C SER A 37 2.91 -11.32 20.76
N LYS A 38 2.53 -12.19 21.72
CA LYS A 38 3.22 -12.26 23.01
C LYS A 38 4.59 -12.95 22.92
N GLU A 39 4.79 -13.73 21.87
CA GLU A 39 6.03 -14.45 21.60
C GLU A 39 6.77 -13.82 20.41
N PRO A 40 8.10 -13.92 20.35
CA PRO A 40 8.86 -13.42 19.20
C PRO A 40 8.46 -14.16 17.91
N VAL A 41 8.23 -13.41 16.85
CA VAL A 41 7.89 -13.92 15.52
C VAL A 41 8.79 -13.27 14.49
N TYR A 42 9.28 -14.07 13.55
CA TYR A 42 10.20 -13.60 12.52
C TYR A 42 9.48 -13.26 11.21
N PHE A 43 9.88 -12.14 10.61
CA PHE A 43 9.52 -11.73 9.25
C PHE A 43 10.79 -11.73 8.38
N PRO A 44 10.88 -12.64 7.37
CA PRO A 44 12.07 -12.82 6.54
C PRO A 44 12.27 -11.72 5.51
N GLU A 45 11.19 -11.03 5.15
CA GLU A 45 11.17 -9.96 4.17
C GLU A 45 10.29 -8.83 4.69
N LYS A 46 10.37 -7.67 4.05
CA LYS A 46 9.42 -6.59 4.32
C LYS A 46 8.01 -7.08 3.96
N LEU A 47 7.03 -6.81 4.81
CA LEU A 47 5.67 -7.27 4.57
C LEU A 47 5.08 -6.58 3.36
N GLN A 48 4.62 -7.36 2.39
CA GLN A 48 3.97 -6.82 1.21
C GLN A 48 2.48 -6.63 1.49
N TYR A 49 1.85 -5.69 0.79
CA TYR A 49 0.40 -5.62 0.77
C TYR A 49 -0.16 -5.37 -0.63
N GLY A 50 -1.29 -6.01 -0.89
CA GLY A 50 -2.05 -5.89 -2.12
C GLY A 50 -3.28 -5.02 -1.93
N LEU A 51 -3.63 -4.26 -2.97
CA LEU A 51 -4.84 -3.46 -3.01
C LEU A 51 -5.90 -4.17 -3.85
N PHE A 52 -7.10 -4.33 -3.27
CA PHE A 52 -8.25 -4.92 -3.92
C PHE A 52 -9.33 -3.86 -4.02
N ILE A 53 -9.50 -3.32 -5.23
CA ILE A 53 -10.54 -2.34 -5.54
C ILE A 53 -11.63 -3.01 -6.38
N ALA A 54 -12.88 -2.77 -6.03
CA ALA A 54 -14.03 -3.22 -6.80
C ALA A 54 -15.11 -2.14 -6.93
N ASP A 55 -15.83 -2.15 -8.04
CA ASP A 55 -17.03 -1.31 -8.24
C ASP A 55 -18.24 -1.82 -7.44
N GLU A 56 -19.37 -1.12 -7.52
CA GLU A 56 -20.64 -1.51 -6.86
C GLU A 56 -21.16 -2.90 -7.27
N LYS A 57 -20.76 -3.40 -8.44
CA LYS A 57 -21.13 -4.74 -8.94
C LYS A 57 -20.16 -5.82 -8.46
N GLY A 58 -19.12 -5.45 -7.72
CA GLY A 58 -18.05 -6.35 -7.30
C GLY A 58 -17.00 -6.62 -8.38
N SER A 59 -17.05 -5.90 -9.50
CA SER A 59 -16.06 -6.05 -10.59
C SER A 59 -14.75 -5.43 -10.16
N ARG A 60 -13.66 -6.18 -10.29
CA ARG A 60 -12.32 -5.71 -9.92
C ARG A 60 -11.89 -4.54 -10.81
N ILE A 61 -11.42 -3.47 -10.18
CA ILE A 61 -10.79 -2.35 -10.86
C ILE A 61 -9.29 -2.62 -11.01
N PRO A 62 -8.74 -2.57 -12.24
CA PRO A 62 -7.31 -2.71 -12.45
C PRO A 62 -6.51 -1.59 -11.77
N LEU A 63 -5.36 -1.94 -11.21
CA LEU A 63 -4.31 -0.97 -10.87
C LEU A 63 -3.21 -1.02 -11.92
N ASP A 64 -2.77 0.14 -12.38
CA ASP A 64 -1.52 0.28 -13.12
C ASP A 64 -0.45 0.85 -12.18
N VAL A 65 0.70 0.18 -12.09
CA VAL A 65 1.71 0.40 -11.06
C VAL A 65 2.92 1.11 -11.66
N PHE A 66 3.22 2.31 -11.16
CA PHE A 66 4.39 3.11 -11.58
C PHE A 66 5.61 2.85 -10.69
N SER A 67 5.36 2.62 -9.40
CA SER A 67 6.34 2.27 -8.39
C SER A 67 5.77 1.18 -7.51
N PHE A 68 6.59 0.20 -7.11
CA PHE A 68 6.14 -0.86 -6.23
C PHE A 68 5.60 -0.25 -4.92
N VAL A 69 4.39 -0.65 -4.54
CA VAL A 69 3.73 -0.24 -3.30
C VAL A 69 4.67 -0.48 -2.13
N GLU A 70 4.96 0.57 -1.35
CA GLU A 70 5.88 0.50 -0.22
C GLU A 70 5.49 -0.64 0.73
N SER A 71 6.45 -1.47 1.09
CA SER A 71 6.26 -2.57 2.05
C SER A 71 6.09 -2.05 3.50
N LEU A 72 5.42 -2.83 4.34
CA LEU A 72 5.29 -2.58 5.77
C LEU A 72 6.48 -3.15 6.57
N GLY A 73 7.09 -2.30 7.39
CA GLY A 73 8.15 -2.70 8.31
C GLY A 73 9.47 -3.13 7.66
N GLU A 74 10.41 -3.54 8.51
CA GLU A 74 11.72 -4.05 8.11
C GLU A 74 11.84 -5.56 8.38
N PHE A 75 12.86 -6.20 7.80
CA PHE A 75 13.18 -7.58 8.15
C PHE A 75 13.53 -7.66 9.65
N GLY A 76 13.06 -8.68 10.36
CA GLY A 76 13.38 -8.77 11.78
C GLY A 76 12.49 -9.69 12.61
N VAL A 77 12.75 -9.67 13.92
CA VAL A 77 11.96 -10.36 14.94
C VAL A 77 11.10 -9.32 15.66
N TYR A 78 9.80 -9.61 15.77
CA TYR A 78 8.81 -8.74 16.36
C TYR A 78 8.04 -9.47 17.44
N THR A 79 7.49 -8.75 18.41
CA THR A 79 6.59 -9.28 19.44
C THR A 79 5.26 -8.54 19.35
N ASP A 80 5.20 -7.37 19.99
CA ASP A 80 4.09 -6.42 19.90
C ASP A 80 4.59 -5.18 19.15
N GLY A 81 3.76 -4.61 18.30
CA GLY A 81 4.16 -3.45 17.53
C GLY A 81 3.11 -2.95 16.56
N TYR A 82 3.33 -1.72 16.10
CA TYR A 82 2.50 -1.09 15.09
C TYR A 82 3.37 -0.65 13.92
N LEU A 83 3.08 -1.20 12.74
CA LEU A 83 3.75 -0.85 11.49
C LEU A 83 2.81 0.01 10.65
N ILE A 84 3.36 1.05 10.03
CA ILE A 84 2.60 1.96 9.18
C ILE A 84 3.30 2.07 7.83
N GLY A 85 2.52 1.99 6.77
CA GLY A 85 2.93 2.25 5.40
C GLY A 85 1.96 3.23 4.77
N LYS A 86 2.40 3.85 3.68
CA LYS A 86 1.58 4.76 2.89
C LYS A 86 1.78 4.46 1.42
N THR A 87 0.76 4.73 0.63
CA THR A 87 0.87 4.73 -0.83
C THR A 87 0.01 5.84 -1.40
N TYR A 88 0.42 6.40 -2.54
CA TYR A 88 -0.28 7.44 -3.26
C TYR A 88 -0.93 6.87 -4.52
N LEU A 89 -2.24 6.99 -4.60
CA LEU A 89 -3.08 6.46 -5.68
C LEU A 89 -3.65 7.60 -6.50
N LEU A 90 -3.48 7.56 -7.82
CA LEU A 90 -4.18 8.48 -8.72
C LEU A 90 -5.54 7.90 -9.14
N ILE A 91 -6.61 8.68 -8.99
CA ILE A 91 -7.95 8.29 -9.46
C ILE A 91 -8.04 8.50 -10.97
N GLY A 92 -8.03 7.41 -11.75
CA GLY A 92 -8.01 7.46 -13.21
C GLY A 92 -6.58 7.44 -13.79
N CYS A 93 -6.35 6.56 -14.76
CA CYS A 93 -5.02 6.36 -15.36
C CYS A 93 -4.76 7.23 -16.61
N ASN A 94 -5.79 7.72 -17.28
CA ASN A 94 -5.67 8.42 -18.58
C ASN A 94 -5.96 9.92 -18.48
N GLY A 95 -5.44 10.57 -17.43
CA GLY A 95 -5.73 11.97 -17.12
C GLY A 95 -4.53 12.91 -17.31
N PRO A 96 -4.74 14.21 -17.60
CA PRO A 96 -3.66 15.20 -17.65
C PRO A 96 -2.81 15.27 -16.38
N ALA A 97 -3.37 14.88 -15.22
CA ALA A 97 -2.67 14.81 -13.94
C ALA A 97 -1.47 13.85 -13.97
N ILE A 98 -1.62 12.67 -14.60
CA ILE A 98 -0.56 11.67 -14.67
C ILE A 98 0.58 12.13 -15.59
N THR A 99 0.22 12.73 -16.72
CA THR A 99 1.18 13.28 -17.67
C THR A 99 1.94 14.43 -17.03
N SER A 100 1.23 15.36 -16.37
CA SER A 100 1.84 16.49 -15.67
C SER A 100 2.78 16.03 -14.56
N MET A 101 2.39 15.02 -13.78
CA MET A 101 3.22 14.42 -12.74
C MET A 101 4.49 13.79 -13.31
N ASN A 102 4.35 12.94 -14.32
CA ASN A 102 5.48 12.26 -14.94
C ASN A 102 6.44 13.28 -15.58
N SER A 103 5.93 14.32 -16.24
CA SER A 103 6.75 15.38 -16.81
C SER A 103 7.50 16.18 -15.74
N ALA A 104 6.82 16.58 -14.65
CA ALA A 104 7.44 17.33 -13.56
C ALA A 104 8.58 16.53 -12.89
N TRP A 105 8.31 15.26 -12.55
CA TRP A 105 9.27 14.39 -11.88
C TRP A 105 10.41 13.93 -12.79
N SER A 106 10.20 13.81 -14.11
CA SER A 106 11.25 13.44 -15.07
C SER A 106 12.17 14.62 -15.41
N ALA A 107 11.67 15.85 -15.34
CA ALA A 107 12.45 17.05 -15.62
C ALA A 107 13.22 17.58 -14.40
N ALA A 108 12.83 17.17 -13.19
CA ALA A 108 13.47 17.60 -11.96
C ALA A 108 14.71 16.75 -11.63
N ASP A 109 15.77 17.44 -11.23
CA ASP A 109 16.90 16.80 -10.57
C ASP A 109 16.52 16.57 -9.10
N LYS A 110 16.52 15.30 -8.68
CA LYS A 110 16.11 14.87 -7.33
C LYS A 110 17.10 15.30 -6.25
N ASP A 111 18.31 15.70 -6.63
CA ASP A 111 19.34 16.17 -5.69
C ASP A 111 19.47 17.70 -5.68
N ASP A 112 18.77 18.44 -6.58
CA ASP A 112 18.74 19.91 -6.63
C ASP A 112 17.36 20.47 -6.20
N PRO A 113 17.24 21.03 -4.98
CA PRO A 113 16.01 21.67 -4.50
C PRO A 113 15.50 22.81 -5.39
N ARG A 114 16.39 23.55 -6.08
CA ARG A 114 15.97 24.62 -7.00
C ARG A 114 15.37 24.04 -8.27
N SER A 115 15.92 22.93 -8.78
CA SER A 115 15.34 22.19 -9.90
C SER A 115 13.95 21.67 -9.56
N GLN A 116 13.77 21.08 -8.38
CA GLN A 116 12.47 20.59 -7.90
C GLN A 116 11.43 21.71 -7.80
N PHE A 117 11.80 22.84 -7.18
CA PHE A 117 10.90 23.98 -7.03
C PHE A 117 10.47 24.54 -8.39
N ARG A 118 11.41 24.73 -9.34
CA ARG A 118 11.10 25.24 -10.70
C ARG A 118 10.19 24.30 -11.49
N ASN A 119 10.35 22.99 -11.30
CA ASN A 119 9.55 21.98 -11.98
C ASN A 119 8.25 21.61 -11.25
N ASN A 120 7.85 22.39 -10.22
CA ASN A 120 6.62 22.18 -9.45
C ASN A 120 6.53 20.79 -8.81
N VAL A 121 7.66 20.24 -8.36
CA VAL A 121 7.72 18.98 -7.64
C VAL A 121 7.44 19.23 -6.16
N PHE A 122 6.17 19.42 -5.82
CA PHE A 122 5.71 19.67 -4.44
C PHE A 122 4.72 18.61 -3.92
N TYR A 123 4.37 17.64 -4.75
CA TYR A 123 3.51 16.50 -4.41
C TYR A 123 4.29 15.20 -4.66
N PRO A 124 4.13 14.18 -3.79
CA PRO A 124 4.77 12.89 -3.99
C PRO A 124 4.32 12.28 -5.33
N PRO A 125 5.17 11.49 -6.00
CA PRO A 125 4.74 10.75 -7.18
C PRO A 125 3.66 9.75 -6.77
N ALA A 126 2.69 9.50 -7.64
CA ALA A 126 1.76 8.39 -7.43
C ALA A 126 2.52 7.08 -7.59
N ASP A 127 2.27 6.13 -6.70
CA ASP A 127 2.80 4.76 -6.80
C ASP A 127 2.03 3.96 -7.84
N SER A 128 0.73 4.24 -7.98
CA SER A 128 -0.15 3.59 -8.96
C SER A 128 -1.33 4.48 -9.32
N CYS A 129 -2.05 4.13 -10.39
CA CYS A 129 -3.36 4.69 -10.71
C CYS A 129 -4.43 3.61 -10.71
N LEU A 130 -5.66 4.01 -10.39
CA LEU A 130 -6.85 3.17 -10.50
C LEU A 130 -7.47 3.39 -11.89
N ASP A 131 -7.65 2.33 -12.70
CA ASP A 131 -8.32 2.42 -14.01
C ASP A 131 -9.86 2.53 -13.84
N ILE A 132 -10.27 3.64 -13.23
CA ILE A 132 -11.66 4.03 -13.04
C ILE A 132 -12.10 4.80 -14.28
N ARG A 133 -13.21 4.37 -14.90
CA ARG A 133 -13.72 4.93 -16.16
C ARG A 133 -15.10 5.57 -16.04
N ALA A 134 -15.71 5.47 -14.87
CA ALA A 134 -17.06 5.96 -14.61
C ALA A 134 -17.15 6.53 -13.20
N GLU A 135 -18.15 7.39 -13.00
CA GLU A 135 -18.56 7.80 -11.65
C GLU A 135 -19.25 6.64 -10.93
N GLY A 136 -19.17 6.64 -9.60
CA GLY A 136 -19.86 5.65 -8.79
C GLY A 136 -19.23 5.44 -7.42
N THR A 137 -19.75 4.46 -6.68
CA THR A 137 -19.15 4.00 -5.42
C THR A 137 -18.19 2.85 -5.69
N TYR A 138 -17.08 2.86 -4.98
CA TYR A 138 -16.03 1.86 -5.05
C TYR A 138 -15.73 1.35 -3.65
N SER A 139 -15.23 0.13 -3.60
CA SER A 139 -14.77 -0.51 -2.38
C SER A 139 -13.27 -0.77 -2.47
N LEU A 140 -12.56 -0.57 -1.37
CA LEU A 140 -11.13 -0.86 -1.22
C LEU A 140 -10.93 -1.78 -0.02
N ARG A 141 -10.19 -2.87 -0.24
CA ARG A 141 -9.65 -3.73 0.82
C ARG A 141 -8.14 -3.84 0.64
N VAL A 142 -7.42 -3.76 1.74
CA VAL A 142 -5.97 -4.00 1.78
C VAL A 142 -5.73 -5.38 2.36
N GLU A 143 -4.83 -6.14 1.73
CA GLU A 143 -4.40 -7.44 2.24
C GLU A 143 -2.89 -7.41 2.46
N VAL A 144 -2.46 -7.54 3.71
CA VAL A 144 -1.04 -7.71 4.06
C VAL A 144 -0.74 -9.20 4.06
N TYR A 145 0.34 -9.61 3.39
CA TYR A 145 0.69 -11.02 3.25
C TYR A 145 2.18 -11.26 3.43
N ASN A 146 2.49 -12.46 3.93
CA ASN A 146 3.83 -13.02 3.92
C ASN A 146 3.76 -14.50 3.50
N GLU A 147 4.35 -14.80 2.34
CA GLU A 147 4.49 -16.16 1.84
C GLU A 147 5.91 -16.70 2.00
N SER A 148 6.85 -15.85 2.40
CA SER A 148 8.25 -16.22 2.55
C SER A 148 8.49 -16.96 3.86
N LEU A 149 9.18 -18.09 3.74
CA LEU A 149 9.67 -18.90 4.85
C LEU A 149 11.14 -18.57 5.09
N ARG A 150 11.51 -18.35 6.35
CA ARG A 150 12.92 -18.26 6.76
C ARG A 150 13.70 -19.51 6.30
N ARG A 151 14.83 -19.32 5.63
CA ARG A 151 15.83 -20.39 5.47
C ARG A 151 16.51 -20.63 6.83
N GLN A 152 16.52 -21.86 7.32
CA GLN A 152 17.19 -22.20 8.58
C GLN A 152 18.70 -21.98 8.46
N ASP A 153 19.20 -20.94 9.10
CA ASP A 153 20.63 -20.82 9.40
C ASP A 153 20.96 -21.61 10.68
N LYS A 154 22.15 -22.22 10.73
CA LYS A 154 22.62 -23.11 11.80
C LYS A 154 22.59 -22.50 13.21
N GLU A 155 22.46 -21.17 13.34
CA GLU A 155 22.44 -20.44 14.61
C GLU A 155 21.03 -19.94 15.02
N SER A 156 19.99 -20.28 14.25
CA SER A 156 18.64 -19.80 14.49
C SER A 156 17.98 -20.51 15.69
N ARG A 157 17.68 -19.74 16.76
CA ARG A 157 16.68 -20.12 17.78
C ARG A 157 15.37 -20.59 17.12
N ASP A 158 14.59 -21.44 17.80
CA ASP A 158 13.24 -21.90 17.43
C ASP A 158 12.20 -20.75 17.45
N ILE A 159 12.40 -19.73 16.62
CA ILE A 159 11.46 -18.61 16.46
C ILE A 159 10.51 -18.94 15.30
N PRO A 160 9.18 -18.97 15.51
CA PRO A 160 8.24 -19.21 14.42
C PRO A 160 8.24 -18.08 13.39
N THR A 161 8.02 -18.42 12.13
CA THR A 161 7.83 -17.44 11.05
C THR A 161 6.34 -17.11 10.89
N ALA A 162 5.97 -15.83 10.81
CA ALA A 162 4.61 -15.42 10.48
C ALA A 162 4.32 -15.70 9.00
N ILE A 163 3.26 -16.45 8.69
CA ILE A 163 2.88 -16.78 7.30
C ILE A 163 1.40 -16.58 7.03
N GLY A 164 1.06 -16.40 5.76
CA GLY A 164 -0.30 -16.18 5.29
C GLY A 164 -0.64 -14.70 5.18
N SER A 165 -1.94 -14.39 5.16
CA SER A 165 -2.42 -13.03 4.95
C SER A 165 -3.44 -12.59 6.01
N VAL A 166 -3.59 -11.28 6.13
CA VAL A 166 -4.59 -10.61 6.96
C VAL A 166 -5.15 -9.42 6.19
N SER A 167 -6.46 -9.23 6.27
CA SER A 167 -7.16 -8.20 5.52
C SER A 167 -7.66 -7.06 6.40
N SER A 168 -7.69 -5.86 5.83
CA SER A 168 -8.37 -4.72 6.43
C SER A 168 -9.90 -4.89 6.38
N ASN A 169 -10.59 -4.00 7.08
CA ASN A 169 -11.97 -3.67 6.76
C ASN A 169 -12.10 -3.15 5.32
N VAL A 170 -13.30 -3.25 4.75
CA VAL A 170 -13.62 -2.64 3.46
C VAL A 170 -13.88 -1.15 3.68
N LEU A 171 -13.18 -0.32 2.93
CA LEU A 171 -13.46 1.11 2.82
C LEU A 171 -14.36 1.35 1.62
N GLN A 172 -15.34 2.23 1.76
CA GLN A 172 -16.14 2.71 0.63
C GLN A 172 -15.76 4.16 0.32
N PHE A 173 -15.74 4.48 -0.97
CA PHE A 173 -15.49 5.83 -1.45
C PHE A 173 -16.25 6.08 -2.75
N LYS A 174 -16.57 7.34 -3.04
CA LYS A 174 -17.25 7.78 -4.24
C LYS A 174 -16.26 8.44 -5.18
N VAL A 175 -16.43 8.23 -6.47
CA VAL A 175 -15.71 8.94 -7.52
C VAL A 175 -16.70 9.70 -8.39
N ARG A 176 -16.42 10.98 -8.62
CA ARG A 176 -17.18 11.87 -9.50
C ARG A 176 -16.33 12.33 -10.68
N ALA A 177 -16.97 12.80 -11.74
CA ALA A 177 -16.30 13.52 -12.81
C ALA A 177 -15.69 14.82 -12.25
N ARG A 178 -14.79 15.38 -13.04
CA ARG A 178 -14.00 16.54 -12.66
C ARG A 178 -14.82 17.82 -12.66
#